data_AF-A0A965CXS5-F1
#
_entry.id   AF-A0A965CXS5-F1
#
_cell.length_a   1.000
_cell.length_b   1.000
_cell.length_c   1.000
_cell.angle_alpha   90.00
_cell.angle_beta   90.00
_cell.angle_gamma   90.00
#
_symmetry.space_group_name_H-M   'P 1'
#
loop_
_entity.id
_entity.type
_entity.pdbx_description
1 polymer ?
#
loop_
_entity_poly.entity_id
_entity_poly.type
_entity_poly.pdbx_seq_one_letter_code
_entity_poly.pdbx_strand_id
1 'polypeptide(L)'
;IAYWVTGMIPVETPKTLSFIFFSGLVAICAMILPGLSGAFILLILGQYAFITSVLRDPFHWEHLQIILIFVLGCLTGILAFSRVLRFCLKKFPQTTLGLLTGFMIGALRKVWPWKIPLETEIIRGKEYVLQEINVLPELNLHLLIACLVMIIGFSLVLKLESLHKS
;
A
#
# COMPACT_ATOMS: atom_id res chain seq x y z
N ILE A 1 -4.20 19.64 30.80
CA ILE A 1 -3.81 18.40 30.08
C ILE A 1 -3.75 18.66 28.57
N ALA A 2 -4.85 19.08 27.92
CA ALA A 2 -4.85 19.43 26.49
C ALA A 2 -3.82 20.52 26.10
N TYR A 3 -3.66 21.58 26.91
CA TYR A 3 -2.64 22.63 26.70
C TYR A 3 -1.19 22.13 26.74
N TRP A 4 -0.91 21.11 27.57
CA TRP A 4 0.41 20.49 27.66
C TRP A 4 0.69 19.55 26.48
N VAL A 5 -0.35 18.91 25.95
CA VAL A 5 -0.27 18.01 24.79
C VAL A 5 -0.07 18.80 23.49
N THR A 6 -0.65 20.00 23.37
CA THR A 6 -0.44 20.90 22.21
C THR A 6 0.88 21.67 22.25
N GLY A 7 1.57 21.72 23.40
CA GLY A 7 2.87 22.39 23.57
C GLY A 7 4.08 21.55 23.13
N MET A 8 3.90 20.25 22.92
CA MET A 8 4.93 19.37 22.35
C MET A 8 4.86 19.37 20.82
N ILE A 9 5.04 20.54 20.21
CA ILE A 9 5.39 20.60 18.79
C ILE A 9 6.90 20.69 18.75
N PRO A 10 7.54 19.56 18.48
CA PRO A 10 8.25 19.51 17.22
C PRO A 10 7.62 18.40 16.38
N VAL A 11 6.90 18.81 15.33
CA VAL A 11 6.72 17.99 14.12
C VAL A 11 8.03 18.02 13.34
N GLU A 12 9.14 17.77 14.04
CA GLU A 12 10.39 17.37 13.42
C GLU A 12 10.52 15.89 13.71
N THR A 13 10.06 15.09 12.74
CA THR A 13 10.26 13.65 12.80
C THR A 13 11.77 13.41 12.86
N PRO A 14 12.27 12.73 13.91
CA PRO A 14 13.71 12.64 14.12
C PRO A 14 14.34 11.95 12.92
N LYS A 15 15.18 12.66 12.17
CA LYS A 15 15.93 12.15 11.00
C LYS A 15 17.10 11.26 11.42
N THR A 16 16.96 10.60 12.56
CA THR A 16 17.96 9.66 13.07
C THR A 16 17.94 8.40 12.23
N LEU A 17 19.12 7.83 12.01
CA LEU A 17 19.27 6.62 11.19
C LEU A 17 18.42 5.45 11.73
N SER A 18 18.28 5.34 13.04
CA SER A 18 17.41 4.34 13.68
C SER A 18 15.93 4.55 13.35
N PHE A 19 15.44 5.79 13.34
CA PHE A 19 14.06 6.08 12.98
C PHE A 19 13.80 5.80 11.49
N ILE A 20 14.77 6.08 10.62
CA ILE A 20 14.71 5.74 9.20
C ILE A 20 14.63 4.22 9.00
N PHE A 21 15.45 3.46 9.74
CA PHE A 21 15.40 2.00 9.73
C PHE A 21 14.01 1.46 10.14
N PHE A 22 13.47 1.92 11.27
CA PHE A 22 12.15 1.48 11.73
C PHE A 22 11.01 1.96 10.82
N SER A 23 11.12 3.16 10.24
CA SER A 23 10.10 3.63 9.30
C SER A 23 10.07 2.79 8.02
N GLY A 24 11.23 2.39 7.49
CA GLY A 24 11.32 1.42 6.39
C GLY A 24 10.75 0.05 6.76
N LEU A 25 11.08 -0.46 7.94
CA LEU A 25 10.56 -1.73 8.47
C LEU A 25 9.03 -1.71 8.57
N VAL A 26 8.43 -0.69 9.17
CA VAL A 26 6.97 -0.61 9.34
C VAL A 26 6.28 -0.35 8.00
N ALA A 27 6.85 0.51 7.15
CA ALA A 27 6.30 0.83 5.84
C ALA A 27 6.22 -0.41 4.95
N ILE A 28 7.28 -1.24 4.90
CA ILE A 28 7.27 -2.44 4.07
C ILE A 28 6.30 -3.50 4.62
N CYS A 29 6.18 -3.65 5.94
CA CYS A 29 5.19 -4.54 6.54
C CYS A 29 3.76 -4.13 6.12
N ALA A 30 3.48 -2.82 6.08
CA ALA A 30 2.21 -2.31 5.60
C ALA A 30 1.98 -2.58 4.10
N MET A 31 3.02 -2.54 3.25
CA MET A 31 2.89 -2.85 1.81
C MET A 31 2.58 -4.32 1.52
N ILE A 32 3.00 -5.24 2.39
CA ILE A 32 2.73 -6.68 2.21
C ILE A 32 1.28 -7.01 2.58
N LEU A 33 0.68 -6.27 3.53
CA LEU A 33 -0.71 -6.51 3.91
C LEU A 33 -1.66 -5.98 2.81
N PRO A 34 -2.58 -6.81 2.28
CA PRO A 34 -3.53 -6.37 1.27
C PRO A 34 -4.36 -5.19 1.77
N GLY A 35 -4.39 -4.10 1.00
CA GLY A 35 -5.20 -2.92 1.29
C GLY A 35 -4.54 -1.82 2.13
N LEU A 36 -3.32 -2.02 2.64
CA LEU A 36 -2.54 -0.96 3.29
C LEU A 36 -1.44 -0.42 2.36
N SER A 37 -1.26 0.90 2.34
CA SER A 37 -0.23 1.55 1.53
C SER A 37 0.95 1.97 2.40
N GLY A 38 2.15 1.46 2.09
CA GLY A 38 3.38 1.86 2.78
C GLY A 38 3.73 3.33 2.63
N ALA A 39 3.43 3.93 1.48
CA ALA A 39 3.63 5.37 1.26
C ALA A 39 2.75 6.22 2.19
N PHE A 40 1.52 5.76 2.47
CA PHE A 40 0.62 6.42 3.42
C PHE A 40 1.14 6.31 4.86
N ILE A 41 1.69 5.15 5.24
CA ILE A 41 2.35 4.99 6.53
C ILE A 41 3.56 5.93 6.66
N LEU A 42 4.37 6.07 5.61
CA LEU A 42 5.47 7.05 5.59
C LEU A 42 5.00 8.50 5.68
N LEU A 43 3.82 8.81 5.12
CA LEU A 43 3.21 10.15 5.25
C LEU A 43 2.79 10.42 6.69
N ILE A 44 2.12 9.46 7.35
CA ILE A 44 1.74 9.57 8.77
C ILE A 44 2.98 9.69 9.66
N LEU A 45 4.03 8.95 9.35
CA LEU A 45 5.32 9.04 10.05
C LEU A 45 6.11 10.31 9.71
N GLY A 46 5.59 11.19 8.83
CA GLY A 46 6.24 12.42 8.36
C GLY A 46 7.60 12.20 7.69
N GLN A 47 7.86 11.00 7.17
CA GLN A 47 9.11 10.62 6.50
C GLN A 47 8.97 10.58 4.98
N TYR A 48 7.75 10.60 4.45
CA TYR A 48 7.51 10.50 3.00
C TYR A 48 8.27 11.58 2.21
N ALA A 49 8.13 12.85 2.58
CA ALA A 49 8.81 13.95 1.88
C ALA A 49 10.33 13.85 1.98
N PHE A 50 10.85 13.43 3.14
CA PHE A 50 12.27 13.24 3.36
C PHE A 50 12.84 12.11 2.51
N ILE A 51 12.28 10.89 2.61
CA ILE A 51 12.75 9.73 1.84
C ILE A 51 12.61 9.97 0.33
N THR A 52 11.52 10.58 -0.13
CA THR A 52 11.35 10.90 -1.56
C THR A 52 12.33 11.97 -2.05
N SER A 53 12.72 12.93 -1.20
CA SER A 53 13.76 13.91 -1.54
C SER A 53 15.15 13.27 -1.64
N VAL A 54 15.48 12.37 -0.72
CA VAL A 54 16.76 11.64 -0.71
C VAL A 54 16.87 10.74 -1.94
N LEU A 55 15.77 10.10 -2.36
CA LEU A 55 15.72 9.26 -3.56
C LEU A 55 15.84 10.06 -4.88
N ARG A 56 15.50 11.35 -4.89
CA ARG A 56 15.59 12.19 -6.09
C ARG A 56 17.05 12.49 -6.47
N ASP A 57 17.89 12.71 -5.46
CA ASP A 57 19.32 13.02 -5.63
C ASP A 57 20.21 11.99 -4.91
N PRO A 58 20.26 10.73 -5.40
CA PRO A 58 20.86 9.61 -4.66
C PRO A 58 22.40 9.63 -4.65
N PHE A 59 23.04 10.46 -5.48
CA PHE A 59 24.50 10.47 -5.65
C PHE A 59 25.26 11.24 -4.56
N HIS A 60 24.57 11.82 -3.58
CA HIS A 60 25.21 12.44 -2.42
C HIS A 60 25.59 11.37 -1.37
N TRP A 61 26.79 11.49 -0.80
CA TRP A 61 27.31 10.48 0.15
C TRP A 61 26.42 10.27 1.38
N GLU A 62 25.83 11.35 1.91
CA GLU A 62 24.89 11.30 3.04
C GLU A 62 23.58 10.60 2.66
N HIS A 63 23.08 10.86 1.44
CA HIS A 63 21.85 10.26 0.93
C HIS A 63 22.00 8.76 0.73
N LEU A 64 23.16 8.32 0.24
CA LEU A 64 23.46 6.91 0.05
C LEU A 64 23.39 6.13 1.39
N GLN A 65 23.93 6.71 2.47
CA GLN A 65 23.85 6.11 3.80
C GLN A 65 22.39 5.99 4.28
N ILE A 66 21.58 7.03 4.10
CA ILE A 66 20.15 7.02 4.46
C ILE A 66 19.38 5.95 3.68
N ILE A 67 19.59 5.89 2.36
CA ILE A 67 18.95 4.89 1.49
C ILE A 67 19.34 3.49 1.92
N LEU A 68 20.62 3.24 2.18
CA LEU A 68 21.11 1.92 2.60
C LEU A 68 20.41 1.46 3.89
N ILE A 69 20.31 2.34 4.89
CA ILE A 69 19.68 2.02 6.17
C ILE A 69 18.18 1.82 6.02
N PHE A 70 17.52 2.63 5.20
CA PHE A 70 16.11 2.45 4.86
C PHE A 70 15.86 1.09 4.20
N VAL A 71 16.70 0.72 3.21
CA VAL A 71 16.62 -0.58 2.52
C VAL A 71 16.88 -1.74 3.48
N LEU A 72 17.85 -1.62 4.39
CA LEU A 72 18.08 -2.63 5.44
C LEU A 72 16.85 -2.77 6.35
N GLY A 73 16.19 -1.67 6.71
CA GLY A 73 14.91 -1.68 7.41
C GLY A 73 13.83 -2.43 6.63
N CYS A 74 13.70 -2.17 5.33
CA CYS A 74 12.77 -2.87 4.47
C CYS A 74 13.10 -4.38 4.36
N LEU A 75 14.36 -4.75 4.17
CA LEU A 75 14.76 -6.17 4.07
C LEU A 75 14.45 -6.93 5.36
N THR A 76 14.82 -6.35 6.51
CA THR A 76 14.52 -6.94 7.82
C THR A 76 13.01 -7.03 8.07
N GLY A 77 12.24 -6.00 7.70
CA GLY A 77 10.78 -5.99 7.77
C GLY A 77 10.11 -7.08 6.93
N ILE A 78 10.55 -7.26 5.68
CA ILE A 78 10.01 -8.33 4.81
C ILE A 78 10.29 -9.70 5.42
N LEU A 79 11.53 -9.95 5.86
CA LEU A 79 11.92 -11.24 6.42
C LEU A 79 11.17 -11.53 7.72
N ALA A 80 11.05 -10.54 8.60
CA ALA A 80 10.30 -10.67 9.85
C ALA A 80 8.82 -10.91 9.58
N PHE A 81 8.19 -10.08 8.74
CA PHE A 81 6.77 -10.19 8.43
C PHE A 81 6.44 -11.50 7.70
N SER A 82 7.28 -11.95 6.77
CA SER A 82 7.10 -13.24 6.08
C SER A 82 7.07 -14.41 7.08
N ARG A 83 7.93 -14.37 8.11
CA ARG A 83 7.92 -15.38 9.18
C ARG A 83 6.66 -15.30 10.02
N VAL A 84 6.23 -14.09 10.41
CA VAL A 84 4.99 -13.88 11.19
C VAL A 84 3.78 -14.37 10.40
N LEU A 85 3.65 -13.98 9.13
CA LEU A 85 2.53 -14.39 8.29
C LEU A 85 2.52 -15.92 8.08
N ARG A 86 3.68 -16.52 7.83
CA ARG A 86 3.82 -17.98 7.73
C ARG A 86 3.43 -18.68 9.03
N PHE A 87 3.80 -18.12 10.18
CA PHE A 87 3.42 -18.65 11.49
C PHE A 87 1.90 -18.57 11.70
N CYS A 88 1.28 -17.41 11.40
CA CYS A 88 -0.17 -17.23 11.49
C CYS A 88 -0.93 -18.19 10.57
N LEU A 89 -0.48 -18.35 9.32
CA LEU A 89 -1.08 -19.29 8.37
C LEU A 89 -0.94 -20.76 8.82
N LYS A 90 0.17 -21.13 9.49
CA LYS A 90 0.36 -22.48 10.03
C LYS A 90 -0.49 -22.76 11.27
N LYS A 91 -0.57 -21.79 12.20
CA LYS A 91 -1.26 -21.97 13.50
C LYS A 91 -2.75 -21.69 13.42
N PHE A 92 -3.16 -20.73 12.59
CA PHE A 92 -4.55 -20.27 12.42
C PHE A 92 -4.90 -20.08 10.94
N PRO A 93 -4.92 -21.15 10.12
CA PRO A 93 -5.13 -21.04 8.68
C PRO A 93 -6.48 -20.41 8.32
N GLN A 94 -7.56 -20.87 8.94
CA GLN A 94 -8.93 -20.42 8.63
C GLN A 94 -9.13 -18.93 8.96
N THR A 95 -8.70 -18.50 10.16
CA THR A 95 -8.81 -17.10 10.58
C THR A 95 -7.93 -16.17 9.73
N THR A 96 -6.70 -16.59 9.43
CA THR A 96 -5.77 -15.76 8.64
C THR A 96 -6.25 -15.63 7.20
N LEU A 97 -6.70 -16.72 6.57
CA LEU A 97 -7.28 -16.69 5.22
C LEU A 97 -8.56 -15.86 5.18
N GLY A 98 -9.44 -15.99 6.17
CA GLY A 98 -10.64 -15.16 6.28
C GLY A 98 -10.31 -13.67 6.39
N LEU A 99 -9.33 -13.30 7.21
CA LEU A 99 -8.86 -11.92 7.37
C LEU A 99 -8.29 -11.37 6.05
N LEU A 100 -7.39 -12.11 5.40
CA LEU A 100 -6.81 -11.70 4.12
C LEU A 100 -7.87 -11.57 3.03
N THR A 101 -8.82 -12.50 2.97
CA THR A 101 -9.94 -12.46 2.03
C THR A 101 -10.83 -11.25 2.30
N GLY A 102 -11.11 -10.93 3.57
CA GLY A 102 -11.83 -9.73 3.96
C GLY A 102 -11.13 -8.44 3.50
N PHE A 103 -9.81 -8.36 3.67
CA PHE A 103 -9.02 -7.24 3.14
C PHE A 103 -9.08 -7.15 1.61
N MET A 104 -8.99 -8.29 0.90
CA MET A 104 -9.10 -8.32 -0.56
C MET A 104 -10.49 -7.87 -1.05
N ILE A 105 -11.57 -8.33 -0.41
CA ILE A 105 -12.95 -7.89 -0.71
C ILE A 105 -13.10 -6.39 -0.44
N GLY A 106 -12.56 -5.89 0.68
CA GLY A 106 -12.57 -4.46 0.98
C GLY A 106 -11.84 -3.62 -0.08
N ALA A 107 -10.69 -4.09 -0.56
CA ALA A 107 -9.94 -3.43 -1.63
C ALA A 107 -10.68 -3.47 -2.97
N LEU A 108 -11.44 -4.53 -3.26
CA LEU A 108 -12.25 -4.67 -4.48
C LEU A 108 -13.26 -3.52 -4.63
N ARG A 109 -13.88 -3.09 -3.52
CA ARG A 109 -14.77 -1.91 -3.51
C ARG A 109 -14.05 -0.63 -3.98
N LYS A 110 -12.78 -0.46 -3.60
CA LYS A 110 -12.00 0.73 -3.97
C LYS A 110 -11.52 0.70 -5.42
N VAL A 111 -11.17 -0.48 -5.92
CA VAL A 111 -10.64 -0.70 -7.29
C VAL A 111 -11.76 -0.85 -8.34
N TRP A 112 -13.02 -0.94 -7.89
CA TRP A 112 -14.19 -1.06 -8.77
C TRP A 112 -14.17 -0.02 -9.91
N PRO A 113 -14.27 -0.43 -11.19
CA PRO A 113 -13.99 0.46 -12.31
C PRO A 113 -15.16 1.39 -12.68
N TRP A 114 -16.39 1.07 -12.28
CA TRP A 114 -17.56 1.89 -12.58
C TRP A 114 -17.90 2.82 -11.42
N LYS A 115 -17.47 4.08 -11.54
CA LYS A 115 -17.70 5.11 -10.53
C LYS A 115 -18.14 6.41 -11.17
N ILE A 116 -19.00 7.16 -10.46
CA ILE A 116 -19.44 8.49 -10.89
C ILE A 116 -18.88 9.52 -9.89
N PRO A 117 -18.18 10.57 -10.37
CA PRO A 117 -17.74 11.67 -9.52
C PRO A 117 -18.95 12.49 -9.07
N LEU A 118 -19.14 12.65 -7.76
CA LEU A 118 -20.20 13.50 -7.20
C LEU A 118 -19.72 14.94 -6.96
N GLU A 119 -18.47 15.09 -6.53
CA GLU A 119 -17.85 16.38 -6.25
C GLU A 119 -16.49 16.45 -6.93
N THR A 120 -16.33 17.42 -7.82
CA THR A 120 -15.07 17.74 -8.50
C THR A 120 -14.57 19.11 -8.03
N GLU A 121 -13.33 19.17 -7.59
CA GLU A 121 -12.63 20.42 -7.30
C GLU A 121 -11.47 20.62 -8.27
N ILE A 122 -11.31 21.84 -8.77
CA ILE A 122 -10.18 22.20 -9.61
C ILE A 122 -9.05 22.70 -8.71
N ILE A 123 -8.07 21.84 -8.44
CA ILE A 123 -6.88 22.21 -7.68
C ILE A 123 -5.72 22.35 -8.67
N ARG A 124 -5.09 23.52 -8.73
CA ARG A 124 -3.95 23.79 -9.65
C ARG A 124 -4.26 23.49 -11.14
N GLY A 125 -5.49 23.75 -11.59
CA GLY A 125 -5.90 23.56 -12.98
C GLY A 125 -6.15 22.11 -13.40
N LYS A 126 -6.17 21.16 -12.44
CA LYS A 126 -6.59 19.76 -12.68
C LYS A 126 -7.87 19.48 -11.89
N GLU A 127 -8.83 18.83 -12.53
CA GLU A 127 -10.04 18.33 -11.88
C GLU A 127 -9.66 17.14 -11.00
N TYR A 128 -9.88 17.27 -9.69
CA TYR A 128 -9.75 16.21 -8.71
C TYR A 128 -11.15 15.79 -8.26
N VAL A 129 -11.44 14.50 -8.40
CA VAL A 129 -12.66 13.92 -7.88
C VAL A 129 -12.48 13.69 -6.38
N LEU A 130 -13.25 14.40 -5.54
CA LEU A 130 -13.18 14.30 -4.09
C LEU A 130 -14.06 13.18 -3.54
N GLN A 131 -15.21 12.97 -4.17
CA GLN A 131 -16.16 11.93 -3.79
C GLN A 131 -16.64 11.16 -5.01
N GLU A 132 -16.58 9.84 -4.92
CA GLU A 132 -17.03 8.90 -5.95
C GLU A 132 -18.05 7.94 -5.36
N ILE A 133 -19.12 7.64 -6.10
CA ILE A 133 -20.01 6.52 -5.80
C ILE A 133 -19.76 5.36 -6.76
N ASN A 134 -19.74 4.15 -6.21
CA ASN A 134 -19.68 2.93 -7.01
C ASN A 134 -21.05 2.68 -7.62
N VAL A 135 -21.10 2.56 -8.94
CA VAL A 135 -22.33 2.24 -9.68
C VAL A 135 -22.18 0.89 -10.37
N LEU A 136 -23.32 0.28 -10.70
CA LEU A 136 -23.33 -0.92 -11.51
C LEU A 136 -23.05 -0.56 -12.98
N PRO A 137 -22.34 -1.42 -13.72
CA PRO A 137 -22.10 -1.20 -15.13
C PRO A 137 -23.40 -1.22 -15.93
N GLU A 138 -23.49 -0.32 -16.90
CA GLU A 138 -24.48 -0.41 -17.95
C GLU A 138 -24.13 -1.56 -18.92
N LEU A 139 -25.16 -2.16 -19.53
CA LEU A 139 -25.03 -3.26 -20.49
C LEU A 139 -24.49 -2.74 -21.84
N ASN A 140 -23.20 -2.43 -21.88
CA ASN A 140 -22.50 -1.84 -23.03
C ASN A 140 -21.36 -2.75 -23.53
N LEU A 141 -20.83 -2.47 -24.73
CA LEU A 141 -19.70 -3.20 -25.31
C LEU A 141 -18.47 -3.21 -24.38
N HIS A 142 -18.25 -2.14 -23.61
CA HIS A 142 -17.18 -2.06 -22.61
C HIS A 142 -17.31 -3.10 -21.50
N LEU A 143 -18.55 -3.41 -21.07
CA LEU A 143 -18.81 -4.47 -20.10
C LEU A 143 -18.49 -5.84 -20.71
N LEU A 144 -18.85 -6.08 -21.98
CA LEU A 144 -18.51 -7.31 -22.69
C LEU A 144 -17.00 -7.51 -22.77
N ILE A 145 -16.24 -6.46 -23.15
CA ILE A 145 -14.78 -6.50 -23.21
C ILE A 145 -14.19 -6.78 -21.83
N ALA A 146 -14.67 -6.11 -20.77
CA ALA A 146 -14.23 -6.34 -19.41
C ALA A 146 -14.46 -7.81 -18.97
N CYS A 147 -15.62 -8.38 -19.29
CA CYS A 147 -15.93 -9.78 -19.03
C CYS A 147 -15.01 -10.74 -19.80
N LEU A 148 -14.73 -10.47 -21.08
CA LEU A 148 -13.80 -11.29 -21.87
C LEU A 148 -12.38 -11.27 -21.28
N VAL A 149 -11.87 -10.09 -20.95
CA VAL A 149 -10.54 -9.94 -20.31
C VAL A 149 -10.51 -10.65 -18.95
N MET A 150 -11.57 -10.56 -18.16
CA MET A 150 -11.72 -11.27 -16.89
C MET A 150 -11.65 -12.79 -17.09
N ILE A 151 -12.37 -13.34 -18.06
CA ILE A 151 -12.36 -14.78 -18.37
C ILE A 151 -10.98 -15.23 -18.86
N ILE A 152 -10.33 -14.45 -19.72
CA ILE A 152 -8.97 -14.73 -20.21
C ILE A 152 -7.97 -14.74 -19.04
N GLY A 153 -8.01 -13.72 -18.18
CA GLY A 153 -7.14 -13.62 -17.01
C GLY A 153 -7.33 -14.79 -16.05
N PHE A 154 -8.58 -15.14 -15.75
CA PHE A 154 -8.91 -16.31 -14.91
C PHE A 154 -8.40 -17.62 -15.51
N SER A 155 -8.62 -17.82 -16.81
CA SER A 155 -8.16 -19.01 -17.53
C SER A 155 -6.63 -19.13 -17.54
N LEU A 156 -5.92 -17.99 -17.63
CA LEU A 156 -4.46 -17.95 -17.58
C LEU A 156 -3.95 -18.35 -16.18
N VAL A 157 -4.56 -17.85 -15.12
CA VAL A 157 -4.21 -18.21 -13.73
C VAL A 157 -4.37 -19.72 -13.50
N LEU A 158 -5.49 -20.30 -13.95
CA LEU A 158 -5.72 -21.75 -13.82
C LEU A 158 -4.69 -22.59 -14.59
N LYS A 159 -4.30 -22.16 -15.79
CA LYS A 159 -3.24 -22.82 -16.56
C LYS A 159 -1.89 -22.77 -15.85
N LEU A 160 -1.52 -21.63 -15.26
CA LEU A 160 -0.29 -21.50 -14.48
C LEU A 160 -0.30 -22.40 -13.24
N GLU A 161 -1.43 -22.48 -12.53
CA GLU A 161 -1.56 -23.37 -11.37
C GLU A 161 -1.41 -24.84 -11.77
N SER A 162 -2.01 -25.25 -12.89
CA SER A 162 -1.88 -26.61 -13.43
C SER A 162 -0.43 -26.95 -13.77
N LEU A 163 0.31 -26.02 -14.38
CA LEU A 163 1.74 -26.20 -14.70
C LEU A 163 2.64 -26.25 -13.47
N HIS A 164 2.29 -25.58 -12.37
CA HIS A 164 3.06 -25.65 -11.12
C HIS A 164 2.83 -26.95 -10.34
N LYS A 165 1.68 -27.61 -10.54
CA LYS A 165 1.36 -28.89 -9.90
C LYS A 165 1.84 -30.12 -10.69
N SER A 166 2.21 -29.95 -11.97
CA SER A 166 2.82 -30.98 -12.83
C SER A 166 4.33 -31.05 -12.66
#